data_AF-A0A8R7QP68-F1
#
_entry.id   AF-A0A8R7QP68-F1
#
_cell.length_a   1.000
_cell.length_b   1.000
_cell.length_c   1.000
_cell.angle_alpha   90.00
_cell.angle_beta   90.00
_cell.angle_gamma   90.00
#
_symmetry.space_group_name_H-M   'P 1'
#
loop_
_entity.id
_entity.type
_entity.pdbx_description
1 polymer ?
#
loop_
_entity_poly.entity_id
_entity_poly.type
_entity_poly.pdbx_seq_one_letter_code
_entity_poly.pdbx_strand_id
1 'polypeptide(L)'
;MQVSGRVTYNGHGMEEFVAEKAAAYVSQEDLHTGEMTVRETLAFSAECQGTGDRQDLLAELARREGEAGLTPEHDIDVFMKV
;
A
#
# COMPACT_ATOMS: atom_id res chain seq x y z
N MET A 1 -28.04 -20.06 -7.12
CA MET A 1 -28.40 -18.83 -6.38
C MET A 1 -27.50 -17.73 -6.93
N GLN A 2 -28.04 -16.68 -7.54
CA GLN A 2 -27.27 -15.47 -7.85
C GLN A 2 -27.44 -14.50 -6.69
N VAL A 3 -26.33 -14.02 -6.14
CA VAL A 3 -26.31 -13.02 -5.08
C VAL A 3 -25.65 -11.78 -5.67
N SER A 4 -26.27 -10.62 -5.47
CA SER A 4 -25.80 -9.33 -5.95
C SER A 4 -25.66 -8.34 -4.80
N GLY A 5 -24.68 -7.45 -4.89
CA GLY A 5 -24.42 -6.39 -3.91
C GLY A 5 -23.23 -5.54 -4.35
N ARG A 6 -22.92 -4.47 -3.59
CA ARG A 6 -21.76 -3.61 -3.82
C ARG A 6 -20.84 -3.65 -2.60
N VAL A 7 -19.54 -3.79 -2.84
CA VAL A 7 -18.50 -3.72 -1.81
C VAL A 7 -17.71 -2.43 -2.02
N THR A 8 -17.40 -1.73 -0.93
CA THR A 8 -16.67 -0.46 -0.96
C THR A 8 -15.54 -0.47 0.07
N TYR A 9 -14.46 0.24 -0.20
CA TYR A 9 -13.35 0.49 0.72
C TYR A 9 -13.38 1.94 1.15
N ASN A 10 -13.60 2.22 2.44
CA ASN A 10 -13.76 3.59 2.96
C ASN A 10 -14.80 4.43 2.18
N GLY A 11 -15.86 3.81 1.66
CA GLY A 11 -16.89 4.47 0.85
C GLY A 11 -16.60 4.56 -0.65
N HIS A 12 -15.42 4.15 -1.10
CA HIS A 12 -15.01 4.13 -2.51
C HIS A 12 -15.21 2.75 -3.15
N GLY A 13 -15.62 2.72 -4.41
CA GLY A 13 -15.63 1.52 -5.24
C GLY A 13 -14.22 1.02 -5.53
N MET A 14 -14.08 -0.28 -5.80
CA MET A 14 -12.79 -0.90 -6.11
C MET A 14 -12.22 -0.43 -7.45
N GLU A 15 -13.06 0.16 -8.30
CA GLU A 15 -12.70 0.80 -9.56
C GLU A 15 -11.98 2.16 -9.40
N GLU A 16 -12.01 2.74 -8.19
CA GLU A 16 -11.45 4.08 -7.92
C GLU A 16 -9.96 4.04 -7.53
N PHE A 17 -9.40 2.87 -7.23
CA PHE A 17 -8.02 2.71 -6.78
C PHE A 17 -7.49 1.30 -7.08
N VAL A 18 -6.18 1.09 -6.92
CA VAL A 18 -5.56 -0.24 -7.05
C VAL A 18 -5.67 -0.95 -5.70
N ALA A 19 -6.60 -1.91 -5.57
CA ALA A 19 -6.89 -2.56 -4.31
C ALA A 19 -5.68 -3.30 -3.71
N GLU A 20 -4.86 -3.89 -4.59
CA GLU A 20 -3.62 -4.60 -4.28
C GLU A 20 -2.55 -3.69 -3.64
N LYS A 21 -2.69 -2.36 -3.79
CA LYS A 21 -1.79 -1.37 -3.15
C LYS A 21 -2.35 -0.82 -1.84
N ALA A 22 -3.62 -1.06 -1.54
CA ALA A 22 -4.28 -0.53 -0.34
C ALA A 22 -4.55 -1.61 0.72
N ALA A 23 -4.62 -2.88 0.31
CA ALA A 23 -4.85 -4.01 1.18
C ALA A 23 -3.95 -5.19 0.81
N ALA A 24 -3.57 -5.98 1.82
CA ALA A 24 -2.79 -7.21 1.63
C ALA A 24 -3.64 -8.43 2.00
N TYR A 25 -3.57 -9.47 1.18
CA TYR A 25 -4.14 -10.78 1.48
C TYR A 25 -3.06 -11.70 2.02
N VAL A 26 -3.30 -12.31 3.18
CA VAL A 26 -2.40 -13.29 3.80
C VAL A 26 -3.04 -14.67 3.62
N SER A 27 -2.47 -15.46 2.71
CA SER A 27 -2.91 -16.84 2.45
C SER A 27 -2.55 -17.74 3.62
N GLN A 28 -3.25 -18.87 3.74
CA GLN A 28 -2.80 -19.98 4.60
C GLN A 28 -1.58 -20.68 4.01
N GLU A 29 -1.40 -20.61 2.70
CA GLU A 29 -0.24 -21.18 2.01
C GLU A 29 0.93 -20.19 2.01
N ASP A 30 2.07 -20.67 2.48
CA ASP A 30 3.32 -19.92 2.44
C ASP A 30 3.96 -20.00 1.05
N LEU A 31 4.22 -18.84 0.45
CA LEU A 31 4.84 -18.72 -0.88
C LEU A 31 6.33 -18.32 -0.82
N HIS A 32 6.95 -18.36 0.35
CA HIS A 32 8.36 -17.98 0.51
C HIS A 32 9.31 -19.14 0.19
N THR A 33 10.49 -18.81 -0.35
CA THR A 33 11.58 -19.76 -0.61
C THR A 33 12.26 -20.15 0.72
N GLY A 34 12.32 -21.44 1.03
CA GLY A 34 12.88 -21.94 2.30
C GLY A 34 14.40 -21.77 2.45
N GLU A 35 15.09 -21.50 1.35
CA GLU A 35 16.53 -21.28 1.28
C GLU A 35 16.95 -19.84 1.64
N MET A 36 16.00 -18.91 1.70
CA MET A 36 16.27 -17.50 1.99
C MET A 36 16.16 -17.21 3.49
N THR A 37 17.02 -16.33 4.00
CA THR A 37 16.84 -15.75 5.33
C THR A 37 15.66 -14.77 5.34
N VAL A 38 15.10 -14.51 6.53
CA VAL A 38 14.02 -13.53 6.71
C VAL A 38 14.37 -12.16 6.09
N ARG A 39 15.61 -11.70 6.25
CA ARG A 39 16.08 -10.43 5.68
C ARG A 39 16.03 -10.46 4.15
N GLU A 40 16.52 -11.53 3.54
CA GLU A 40 16.56 -11.67 2.08
C GLU A 40 15.14 -11.77 1.52
N THR A 41 14.24 -12.50 2.17
CA THR A 41 12.83 -12.60 1.76
C THR A 41 12.13 -11.24 1.75
N LEU A 42 12.35 -10.42 2.78
CA LEU A 42 11.78 -9.07 2.85
C LEU A 42 12.40 -8.14 1.80
N ALA A 43 13.72 -8.20 1.60
CA ALA A 43 14.39 -7.41 0.58
C ALA A 43 13.88 -7.74 -0.83
N PHE A 44 13.82 -9.04 -1.17
CA PHE A 44 13.26 -9.51 -2.43
C PHE A 44 11.80 -9.07 -2.63
N SER A 45 10.98 -9.18 -1.59
CA SER A 45 9.57 -8.73 -1.66
C SER A 45 9.46 -7.23 -1.94
N ALA A 46 10.31 -6.41 -1.30
CA ALA A 46 10.35 -4.96 -1.53
C ALA A 46 10.78 -4.63 -2.96
N GLU A 47 11.77 -5.34 -3.51
CA GLU A 47 12.21 -5.18 -4.89
C GLU A 47 11.11 -5.57 -5.89
N CYS A 48 10.37 -6.65 -5.64
CA CYS A 48 9.24 -7.06 -6.48
C CYS A 48 8.06 -6.09 -6.44
N GLN A 49 7.79 -5.46 -5.30
CA GLN A 49 6.74 -4.43 -5.19
C GLN A 49 7.12 -3.13 -5.93
N GLY A 50 8.43 -2.89 -6.08
CA GLY A 50 8.97 -1.73 -6.80
C GLY A 50 8.66 -0.39 -6.13
N THR A 51 9.14 0.69 -6.76
CA THR A 51 8.90 2.08 -6.30
C THR A 51 7.87 2.83 -7.15
N GLY A 52 7.23 2.15 -8.11
CA GLY A 52 6.62 2.74 -9.31
C GLY A 52 5.74 3.97 -9.08
N ASP A 53 4.81 3.90 -8.13
CA ASP A 53 3.84 4.99 -7.91
C ASP A 53 4.13 5.75 -6.60
N ARG A 54 5.23 5.43 -5.91
CA ARG A 54 5.52 6.00 -4.59
C ARG A 54 5.68 7.52 -4.68
N GLN A 55 6.37 8.01 -5.71
CA GLN A 55 6.59 9.45 -5.87
C GLN A 55 5.28 10.21 -6.14
N ASP A 56 4.45 9.69 -7.05
CA ASP A 56 3.15 10.30 -7.38
C ASP A 56 2.20 10.27 -6.18
N LEU A 57 2.20 9.16 -5.41
CA LEU A 57 1.42 9.05 -4.18
C LEU A 57 1.86 10.05 -3.11
N LEU A 58 3.17 10.21 -2.91
CA LEU A 58 3.72 11.17 -1.94
C LEU A 58 3.44 12.63 -2.35
N ALA A 59 3.48 12.93 -3.65
CA ALA A 59 3.13 14.25 -4.16
C ALA A 59 1.64 14.55 -3.94
N GLU A 60 0.76 13.59 -4.22
CA GLU A 60 -0.68 13.73 -3.99
C GLU A 60 -1.02 13.81 -2.50
N LEU A 61 -0.34 13.04 -1.64
CA LEU A 61 -0.49 13.11 -0.19
C LEU A 61 -0.12 14.51 0.32
N ALA A 62 1.05 15.03 -0.07
CA ALA A 62 1.51 16.36 0.34
C ALA A 62 0.55 17.47 -0.11
N ARG A 63 -0.04 17.35 -1.31
CA ARG A 63 -1.07 18.28 -1.80
C ARG A 63 -2.30 18.28 -0.89
N ARG A 64 -2.82 17.10 -0.53
CA ARG A 64 -4.01 16.95 0.32
C ARG A 64 -3.75 17.42 1.76
N GLU A 65 -2.59 17.12 2.31
CA GLU A 65 -2.17 17.61 3.63
C GLU A 65 -2.15 19.14 3.66
N GLY A 66 -1.61 19.77 2.61
CA GLY A 66 -1.61 21.23 2.45
C GLY A 66 -3.02 21.83 2.35
N GLU A 67 -3.92 21.21 1.57
CA GLU A 67 -5.32 21.65 1.46
C GLU A 67 -6.10 21.51 2.77
N ALA A 68 -5.77 20.49 3.57
CA ALA A 68 -6.39 20.24 4.87
C ALA A 68 -5.72 21.02 6.03
N GLY A 69 -4.60 21.72 5.78
CA GLY A 69 -3.82 22.40 6.82
C GLY A 69 -3.21 21.45 7.85
N LEU A 70 -2.96 20.19 7.47
CA LEU A 70 -2.39 19.16 8.33
C LEU A 70 -0.87 19.17 8.23
N THR A 71 -0.20 18.91 9.35
CA THR A 71 1.24 18.67 9.39
C THR A 71 1.47 17.26 9.94
N PRO A 72 2.09 16.35 9.17
CA PRO A 72 2.38 15.01 9.66
C PRO A 72 3.37 15.05 10.83
N GLU A 73 3.29 14.06 11.72
CA GLU A 73 4.27 13.87 12.78
C GLU A 73 5.66 13.63 12.16
N HIS A 74 6.70 14.15 12.80
CA HIS A 74 8.07 14.13 12.26
C HIS A 74 8.54 12.72 11.86
N ASP A 75 8.26 11.72 12.71
CA ASP A 75 8.70 10.34 12.47
C ASP A 75 7.99 9.71 11.26
N ILE A 76 6.71 10.03 11.06
CA ILE A 76 5.91 9.57 9.91
C ILE A 76 6.41 10.25 8.64
N ASP A 77 6.67 11.56 8.70
CA ASP A 77 7.14 12.35 7.57
C ASP A 77 8.50 11.85 7.06
N VAL A 78 9.44 11.57 7.97
CA VAL A 78 10.75 10.99 7.66
C VAL A 78 10.60 9.60 7.06
N PHE A 79 9.75 8.75 7.62
CA PHE A 79 9.53 7.40 7.07
C PHE A 79 8.94 7.43 5.64
N MET A 80 8.00 8.34 5.39
CA MET A 80 7.29 8.40 4.11
C MET A 80 8.10 9.06 3.00
N LYS A 81 8.91 10.09 3.30
CA LYS A 81 9.57 10.94 2.29
C LYS A 81 11.05 10.65 2.01
N VAL A 82 11.67 9.71 2.72
CA VAL A 82 13.08 9.27 2.50
C VAL A 82 13.20 8.20 1.42
#